data_AF-A0A9P5ZVM0-F1
#
_entry.id   AF-A0A9P5ZVM0-F1
#
_cell.length_a   1.000
_cell.length_b   1.000
_cell.length_c   1.000
_cell.angle_alpha   90.00
_cell.angle_beta   90.00
_cell.angle_gamma   90.00
#
_symmetry.space_group_name_H-M   'P 1'
#
loop_
_entity.id
_entity.type
_entity.pdbx_description
1 polymer ?
#
loop_
_entity_poly.entity_id
_entity_poly.type
_entity_poly.pdbx_seq_one_letter_code
_entity_poly.pdbx_strand_id
1 'polypeptide(L)'
;WRDASSAKLQEKYFKESHVRWSELLRLPYWCPTRFVTIDSMHSLYLGMFQRHCRIVWGMDSSIADGDGVTFDTTIGGPAEDNECIIKVKRAPGRYAGKRSRVLGKETLREVMADMSRTTLPTWVSAGPKNPGSKGQGRLKADEWKTLCTIRLPISLIRLWGTRPPGSRTREVLMNYMDLVHAVQLASLRELTPLQVERYEFYMHRYLTRLLELYPGTSISPYQHLSLHFGEHLRRWGPPHSWRCYAFERFNGLMQNIPTNSKFGENVLINFPIFYTHR
;
A
#
# COMPACT_ATOMS: atom_id res chain seq x y z
N TRP A 1 -4.02 26.92 -9.90
CA TRP A 1 -4.90 26.44 -8.81
C TRP A 1 -5.34 27.56 -7.88
N ARG A 2 -4.43 28.29 -7.18
CA ARG A 2 -4.79 29.38 -6.24
C ARG A 2 -5.73 30.42 -6.84
N ASP A 3 -5.32 30.99 -7.97
CA ASP A 3 -6.01 32.13 -8.59
C ASP A 3 -7.14 31.69 -9.54
N ALA A 4 -7.57 30.43 -9.44
CA ALA A 4 -8.61 29.88 -10.31
C ALA A 4 -9.99 30.39 -9.87
N SER A 5 -10.76 30.90 -10.84
CA SER A 5 -12.05 31.56 -10.60
C SER A 5 -13.19 30.63 -10.16
N SER A 6 -13.00 29.31 -10.18
CA SER A 6 -14.01 28.33 -9.74
C SER A 6 -13.40 27.01 -9.29
N ALA A 7 -14.16 26.25 -8.49
CA ALA A 7 -13.79 24.90 -8.05
C ALA A 7 -13.55 23.94 -9.24
N LYS A 8 -14.32 24.07 -10.32
CA LYS A 8 -14.15 23.27 -11.54
C LYS A 8 -12.80 23.54 -12.21
N LEU A 9 -12.37 24.80 -12.21
CA LEU A 9 -11.08 25.20 -12.78
C LEU A 9 -9.91 24.77 -11.87
N GLN A 10 -10.08 24.84 -10.56
CA GLN A 10 -9.15 24.26 -9.59
C GLN A 10 -8.97 22.75 -9.80
N GLU A 11 -10.07 22.01 -9.97
CA GLU A 11 -10.01 20.57 -10.21
C GLU A 11 -9.34 20.24 -11.56
N LYS A 12 -9.60 21.03 -12.61
CA LYS A 12 -8.89 20.91 -13.90
C LYS A 12 -7.38 21.05 -13.71
N TYR A 13 -6.93 22.12 -13.06
CA TYR A 13 -5.50 22.35 -12.81
C TYR A 13 -4.89 21.25 -11.92
N PHE A 14 -5.62 20.75 -10.93
CA PHE A 14 -5.15 19.63 -10.12
C PHE A 14 -5.00 18.34 -10.95
N LYS A 15 -5.91 18.08 -11.89
CA LYS A 15 -5.81 16.90 -12.78
C LYS A 15 -4.62 17.00 -13.73
N GLU A 16 -4.29 18.20 -14.19
CA GLU A 16 -3.17 18.44 -15.11
C GLU A 16 -1.80 18.45 -14.39
N SER A 17 -1.71 19.07 -13.21
CA SER A 17 -0.44 19.32 -12.52
C SER A 17 -0.20 18.45 -11.28
N HIS A 18 -1.24 17.79 -10.76
CA HIS A 18 -1.24 17.09 -9.47
C HIS A 18 -0.87 17.95 -8.24
N VAL A 19 -0.86 19.29 -8.40
CA VAL A 19 -0.55 20.23 -7.34
C VAL A 19 -1.83 20.94 -6.86
N ARG A 20 -1.99 21.02 -5.54
CA ARG A 20 -3.00 21.88 -4.88
C ARG A 20 -2.31 23.01 -4.17
N TRP A 21 -2.94 24.17 -4.16
CA TRP A 21 -2.44 25.28 -3.36
C TRP A 21 -2.89 25.12 -1.90
N SER A 22 -2.02 25.54 -0.99
CA SER A 22 -2.29 25.63 0.44
C SER A 22 -1.65 26.90 0.95
N GLU A 23 -2.24 27.50 1.99
CA GLU A 23 -1.66 28.65 2.70
C GLU A 23 -0.24 28.38 3.20
N LEU A 24 0.09 27.11 3.48
CA LEU A 24 1.45 26.70 3.87
C LEU A 24 2.51 27.04 2.81
N LEU A 25 2.14 27.13 1.53
CA LEU A 25 3.06 27.52 0.44
C LEU A 25 3.48 28.99 0.52
N ARG A 26 2.85 29.82 1.36
CA ARG A 26 3.29 31.20 1.61
C ARG A 26 4.47 31.27 2.59
N LEU A 27 4.72 30.21 3.35
CA LEU A 27 5.79 30.21 4.36
C LEU A 27 7.14 30.04 3.65
N PRO A 28 8.07 31.00 3.74
CA PRO A 28 9.33 30.98 2.98
C PRO A 28 10.26 29.82 3.39
N TYR A 29 10.07 29.28 4.60
CA TYR A 29 10.79 28.12 5.11
C TYR A 29 10.09 26.78 4.79
N TRP A 30 8.88 26.79 4.21
CA TRP A 30 8.13 25.58 3.88
C TRP A 30 8.29 25.23 2.39
N CYS A 31 9.02 24.15 2.13
CA CYS A 31 9.19 23.58 0.81
C CYS A 31 8.62 22.15 0.80
N PRO A 32 7.37 21.94 0.35
CA PRO A 32 6.69 20.65 0.49
C PRO A 32 7.41 19.51 -0.23
N THR A 33 8.19 19.79 -1.28
CA THR A 33 9.01 18.78 -1.98
C THR A 33 10.20 18.30 -1.16
N ARG A 34 10.72 19.12 -0.22
CA ARG A 34 11.83 18.79 0.67
C ARG A 34 11.38 18.24 2.02
N PHE A 35 10.17 18.59 2.45
CA PHE A 35 9.61 18.20 3.75
C PHE A 35 8.54 17.10 3.65
N VAL A 36 8.40 16.46 2.49
CA VAL A 36 7.50 15.32 2.36
C VAL A 36 8.05 14.13 3.14
N THR A 37 7.22 13.58 4.03
CA THR A 37 7.52 12.33 4.72
C THR A 37 6.74 11.20 4.04
N ILE A 38 7.42 10.11 3.68
CA ILE A 38 6.77 8.96 3.05
C ILE A 38 5.98 8.20 4.11
N ASP A 39 4.66 8.36 4.18
CA ASP A 39 3.86 7.65 5.17
C ASP A 39 3.98 6.12 5.01
N SER A 40 4.39 5.46 6.09
CA SER A 40 4.67 4.01 6.07
C SER A 40 3.42 3.18 5.78
N MET A 41 2.25 3.61 6.26
CA MET A 41 1.01 2.85 6.08
C MET A 41 0.56 2.88 4.62
N HIS A 42 0.44 4.07 4.03
CA HIS A 42 0.06 4.21 2.63
C HIS A 42 1.12 3.63 1.71
N SER A 43 2.40 3.96 1.92
CA SER A 43 3.48 3.50 1.03
C SER A 43 3.68 1.98 1.12
N LEU A 44 3.80 1.41 2.32
CA LEU A 44 4.16 0.00 2.46
C LEU A 44 2.94 -0.94 2.40
N TYR A 45 1.82 -0.61 3.04
CA TYR A 45 0.68 -1.53 3.08
C TYR A 45 -0.20 -1.39 1.83
N LEU A 46 -0.50 -0.17 1.40
CA LEU A 46 -1.34 0.05 0.21
C LEU A 46 -0.51 0.19 -1.09
N GLY A 47 0.68 0.78 -1.01
CA GLY A 47 1.56 0.95 -2.17
C GLY A 47 2.33 -0.33 -2.53
N MET A 48 2.90 -1.03 -1.53
CA MET A 48 3.73 -2.23 -1.78
C MET A 48 2.92 -3.53 -1.70
N PHE A 49 2.31 -3.85 -0.56
CA PHE A 49 1.61 -5.12 -0.38
C PHE A 49 0.40 -5.28 -1.30
N GLN A 50 -0.49 -4.29 -1.35
CA GLN A 50 -1.65 -4.35 -2.23
C GLN A 50 -1.25 -4.44 -3.71
N ARG A 51 -0.24 -3.68 -4.17
CA ARG A 51 0.26 -3.79 -5.54
C ARG A 51 0.82 -5.18 -5.80
N HIS A 52 1.68 -5.70 -4.92
CA HIS A 52 2.25 -7.03 -5.09
C HIS A 52 1.16 -8.09 -5.23
N CYS A 53 0.21 -8.14 -4.30
CA CYS A 53 -0.85 -9.15 -4.29
C CYS A 53 -1.86 -8.98 -5.44
N ARG A 54 -2.28 -7.75 -5.79
CA ARG A 54 -3.35 -7.53 -6.80
C ARG A 54 -2.84 -7.35 -8.23
N ILE A 55 -1.70 -6.70 -8.40
CA ILE A 55 -1.18 -6.31 -9.71
C ILE A 55 -0.16 -7.32 -10.21
N VAL A 56 0.84 -7.66 -9.39
CA VAL A 56 1.93 -8.54 -9.83
C VAL A 56 1.47 -10.00 -9.82
N TRP A 57 1.12 -10.50 -8.64
CA TRP A 57 0.61 -11.86 -8.47
C TRP A 57 -0.80 -12.03 -9.03
N GLY A 58 -1.62 -11.01 -8.80
CA GLY A 58 -3.05 -11.12 -8.95
C GLY A 58 -3.67 -12.01 -7.88
N MET A 59 -4.88 -11.63 -7.45
CA MET A 59 -5.60 -12.29 -6.37
C MET A 59 -7.09 -12.38 -6.72
N ASP A 60 -7.56 -13.58 -7.04
CA ASP A 60 -8.96 -13.83 -7.40
C ASP A 60 -9.33 -15.30 -7.14
N SER A 61 -10.29 -15.55 -6.25
CA SER A 61 -10.71 -16.90 -5.87
C SER A 61 -11.51 -17.64 -6.96
N SER A 62 -11.93 -16.94 -8.02
CA SER A 62 -12.65 -17.51 -9.16
C SER A 62 -11.74 -17.91 -10.33
N ILE A 63 -10.45 -17.58 -10.27
CA ILE A 63 -9.47 -17.80 -11.34
C ILE A 63 -8.49 -18.89 -10.93
N ALA A 64 -8.10 -19.76 -11.86
CA ALA A 64 -7.12 -20.83 -11.58
C ALA A 64 -5.73 -20.28 -11.24
N ASP A 65 -5.00 -21.07 -10.45
CA ASP A 65 -3.62 -20.79 -10.09
C ASP A 65 -2.69 -20.86 -11.32
N GLY A 66 -1.62 -20.07 -11.27
CA GLY A 66 -0.57 -20.08 -12.29
C GLY A 66 0.42 -18.93 -12.08
N ASP A 67 1.12 -18.54 -13.14
CA ASP A 67 2.26 -17.63 -13.02
C ASP A 67 1.92 -16.15 -12.76
N GLY A 68 0.64 -15.77 -12.80
CA GLY A 68 0.20 -14.42 -12.43
C GLY A 68 -0.07 -13.48 -13.60
N VAL A 69 -0.38 -12.23 -13.27
CA VAL A 69 -0.91 -11.24 -14.23
C VAL A 69 0.18 -10.62 -15.10
N THR A 70 1.35 -10.33 -14.52
CA THR A 70 2.46 -9.65 -15.20
C THR A 70 3.53 -10.60 -15.73
N PHE A 71 3.24 -11.91 -15.72
CA PHE A 71 4.10 -12.92 -16.34
C PHE A 71 3.98 -12.94 -17.85
N ASP A 72 2.78 -12.66 -18.39
CA ASP A 72 2.56 -12.59 -19.84
C ASP A 72 2.96 -11.22 -20.38
N THR A 73 4.11 -11.15 -21.06
CA THR A 73 4.66 -9.93 -21.67
C THR A 73 3.85 -9.42 -22.85
N THR A 74 2.87 -10.21 -23.35
CA THR A 74 1.94 -9.78 -24.40
C THR A 74 0.75 -8.99 -23.85
N ILE A 75 0.52 -9.06 -22.55
CA ILE A 75 -0.52 -8.31 -21.85
C ILE A 75 0.14 -7.07 -21.29
N GLY A 76 -0.21 -5.90 -21.83
CA GLY A 76 0.17 -4.61 -21.24
C GLY A 76 -0.14 -4.66 -19.74
N GLY A 77 0.90 -4.46 -18.92
CA GLY A 77 0.79 -4.58 -17.46
C GLY A 77 -0.40 -3.79 -16.93
N PRO A 78 -1.01 -4.19 -15.80
CA PRO A 78 -2.15 -3.45 -15.28
C PRO A 78 -1.77 -1.98 -15.13
N ALA A 79 -2.61 -1.08 -15.66
CA ALA A 79 -2.40 0.35 -15.50
C ALA A 79 -2.23 0.68 -14.01
N GLU A 80 -1.60 1.80 -13.70
CA GLU A 80 -1.38 2.25 -12.33
C GLU A 80 -2.67 2.78 -11.68
N ASP A 81 -3.82 2.14 -11.90
CA ASP A 81 -5.14 2.68 -11.59
C ASP A 81 -5.66 2.37 -10.17
N ASN A 82 -4.82 1.93 -9.24
CA ASN A 82 -5.26 1.65 -7.87
C ASN A 82 -4.39 2.27 -6.78
N GLU A 83 -4.13 3.59 -6.88
CA GLU A 83 -4.36 4.52 -5.76
C GLU A 83 -4.10 6.02 -6.00
N CYS A 84 -3.58 6.44 -7.15
CA CYS A 84 -3.47 7.87 -7.49
C CYS A 84 -4.57 8.29 -8.48
N ILE A 85 -5.71 8.80 -7.97
CA ILE A 85 -6.74 9.76 -8.48
C ILE A 85 -7.02 9.91 -10.02
N ILE A 86 -6.45 9.12 -10.91
CA ILE A 86 -6.64 9.26 -12.36
C ILE A 86 -7.23 7.97 -12.90
N LYS A 87 -8.53 8.02 -13.22
CA LYS A 87 -9.17 7.00 -14.05
C LYS A 87 -8.66 7.13 -15.47
N VAL A 88 -7.62 6.40 -15.84
CA VAL A 88 -7.27 6.22 -17.25
C VAL A 88 -8.27 5.22 -17.86
N LYS A 89 -8.94 5.60 -18.95
CA LYS A 89 -9.85 4.71 -19.67
C LYS A 89 -9.05 3.53 -20.21
N ARG A 90 -9.49 2.30 -19.90
CA ARG A 90 -8.99 1.07 -20.54
C ARG A 90 -9.15 1.19 -22.06
N ALA A 91 -8.06 1.00 -22.79
CA ALA A 91 -8.16 0.69 -24.22
C ALA A 91 -8.75 -0.74 -24.37
N PRO A 92 -9.66 -0.97 -25.34
CA PRO A 92 -10.29 -2.26 -25.55
C PRO A 92 -9.31 -3.20 -26.27
N GLY A 93 -8.46 -3.89 -25.51
CA GLY A 93 -7.58 -4.93 -26.01
C GLY A 93 -8.19 -6.33 -25.83
N ARG A 94 -8.65 -6.93 -26.93
CA ARG A 94 -9.09 -8.32 -27.07
C ARG A 94 -7.91 -9.28 -26.86
N TYR A 95 -7.82 -10.09 -25.81
CA TYR A 95 -7.08 -11.37 -25.87
C TYR A 95 -7.62 -12.44 -24.89
N ALA A 96 -7.72 -13.66 -25.40
CA ALA A 96 -8.42 -14.82 -24.87
C ALA A 96 -7.45 -15.93 -24.38
N GLY A 97 -6.36 -15.57 -23.72
CA GLY A 97 -5.55 -16.53 -22.95
C GLY A 97 -6.23 -16.89 -21.62
N LYS A 98 -6.08 -18.12 -21.13
CA LYS A 98 -6.55 -18.51 -19.78
C LYS A 98 -5.85 -17.63 -18.74
N ARG A 99 -6.57 -16.63 -18.21
CA ARG A 99 -6.09 -15.79 -17.11
C ARG A 99 -5.75 -16.71 -15.93
N SER A 100 -4.52 -16.67 -15.45
CA SER A 100 -4.10 -17.33 -14.20
C SER A 100 -3.70 -16.29 -13.16
N ARG A 101 -3.66 -16.70 -11.89
CA ARG A 101 -3.27 -15.83 -10.76
C ARG A 101 -2.30 -16.61 -9.88
N VAL A 102 -1.30 -15.93 -9.32
CA VAL A 102 -0.43 -16.58 -8.31
C VAL A 102 -1.25 -16.85 -7.04
N LEU A 103 -2.10 -15.91 -6.63
CA LEU A 103 -3.12 -16.14 -5.61
C LEU A 103 -4.45 -16.50 -6.28
N GLY A 104 -4.47 -17.69 -6.89
CA GLY A 104 -5.64 -18.28 -7.55
C GLY A 104 -6.56 -19.03 -6.59
N LYS A 105 -7.54 -19.73 -7.18
CA LYS A 105 -8.60 -20.47 -6.50
C LYS A 105 -8.06 -21.46 -5.46
N GLU A 106 -7.08 -22.27 -5.84
CA GLU A 106 -6.55 -23.35 -5.01
C GLU A 106 -5.67 -22.79 -3.88
N THR A 107 -4.77 -21.86 -4.19
CA THR A 107 -3.95 -21.19 -3.17
C THR A 107 -4.82 -20.42 -2.18
N LEU A 108 -5.83 -19.68 -2.65
CA LEU A 108 -6.73 -18.94 -1.75
C LEU A 108 -7.62 -19.87 -0.93
N ARG A 109 -8.03 -21.04 -1.45
CA ARG A 109 -8.74 -22.08 -0.68
C ARG A 109 -7.90 -22.54 0.50
N GLU A 110 -6.62 -22.84 0.25
CA GLU A 110 -5.68 -23.24 1.30
C GLU A 110 -5.39 -22.12 2.29
N VAL A 111 -5.21 -20.87 1.83
CA VAL A 111 -5.04 -19.69 2.70
C VAL A 111 -6.26 -19.52 3.62
N MET A 112 -7.48 -19.63 3.09
CA MET A 112 -8.71 -19.54 3.89
C MET A 112 -8.81 -20.69 4.91
N ALA A 113 -8.38 -21.90 4.54
CA ALA A 113 -8.34 -23.04 5.45
C ALA A 113 -7.29 -22.87 6.57
N ASP A 114 -6.13 -22.29 6.27
CA ASP A 114 -5.13 -21.95 7.30
C ASP A 114 -5.62 -20.81 8.20
N MET A 115 -6.32 -19.82 7.64
CA MET A 115 -6.92 -18.73 8.40
C MET A 115 -7.97 -19.20 9.41
N SER A 116 -8.77 -20.22 9.09
CA SER A 116 -9.78 -20.75 10.02
C SER A 116 -9.16 -21.54 11.18
N ARG A 117 -7.93 -22.05 11.00
CA ARG A 117 -7.15 -22.75 12.04
C ARG A 117 -6.25 -21.84 12.86
N THR A 118 -6.07 -20.58 12.45
CA THR A 118 -5.14 -19.65 13.08
C THR A 118 -5.90 -18.69 14.00
N THR A 119 -5.53 -18.69 15.28
CA THR A 119 -6.02 -17.68 16.23
C THR A 119 -5.06 -16.51 16.28
N LEU A 120 -5.57 -15.29 16.08
CA LEU A 120 -4.78 -14.06 16.20
C LEU A 120 -4.96 -13.45 17.60
N PRO A 121 -3.91 -12.83 18.17
CA PRO A 121 -4.05 -12.03 19.38
C PRO A 121 -5.06 -10.89 19.18
N THR A 122 -5.77 -10.50 20.25
CA THR A 122 -6.87 -9.51 20.20
C THR A 122 -6.44 -8.12 19.73
N TRP A 123 -5.16 -7.77 19.86
CA TRP A 123 -4.59 -6.49 19.43
C TRP A 123 -4.18 -6.47 17.95
N VAL A 124 -4.25 -7.60 17.25
CA VAL A 124 -4.02 -7.70 15.80
C VAL A 124 -5.37 -7.60 15.09
N SER A 125 -5.44 -6.78 14.04
CA SER A 125 -6.64 -6.71 13.20
C SER A 125 -6.98 -8.09 12.64
N ALA A 126 -8.27 -8.42 12.57
CA ALA A 126 -8.70 -9.73 12.10
C ALA A 126 -8.41 -9.95 10.61
N GLY A 127 -7.98 -8.94 9.85
CA GLY A 127 -7.70 -9.07 8.43
C GLY A 127 -8.94 -9.37 7.57
N PRO A 128 -8.75 -9.59 6.26
CA PRO A 128 -9.86 -9.88 5.37
C PRO A 128 -10.46 -11.26 5.66
N LYS A 129 -11.80 -11.37 5.63
CA LYS A 129 -12.49 -12.66 5.81
C LYS A 129 -12.31 -13.57 4.60
N ASN A 130 -12.55 -13.02 3.40
CA ASN A 130 -12.52 -13.75 2.14
C ASN A 130 -11.56 -13.07 1.14
N PRO A 131 -10.23 -13.21 1.29
CA PRO A 131 -9.27 -12.58 0.38
C PRO A 131 -9.50 -13.05 -1.07
N GLY A 132 -9.49 -12.11 -2.02
CA GLY A 132 -9.68 -12.41 -3.45
C GLY A 132 -11.13 -12.66 -3.89
N SER A 133 -12.10 -12.64 -2.97
CA SER A 133 -13.53 -12.70 -3.32
C SER A 133 -14.07 -11.34 -3.77
N LYS A 134 -14.95 -11.33 -4.78
CA LYS A 134 -15.65 -10.12 -5.25
C LYS A 134 -16.50 -9.46 -4.15
N GLY A 135 -16.95 -10.22 -3.15
CA GLY A 135 -17.78 -9.72 -2.05
C GLY A 135 -17.02 -9.06 -0.89
N GLN A 136 -15.68 -9.15 -0.85
CA GLN A 136 -14.87 -8.69 0.29
C GLN A 136 -14.72 -7.16 0.37
N GLY A 137 -15.06 -6.42 -0.70
CA GLY A 137 -14.90 -4.98 -0.76
C GLY A 137 -13.43 -4.51 -0.82
N ARG A 138 -13.20 -3.22 -0.56
CA ARG A 138 -11.85 -2.65 -0.50
C ARG A 138 -11.23 -2.94 0.87
N LEU A 139 -10.04 -3.54 0.87
CA LEU A 139 -9.30 -3.82 2.09
C LEU A 139 -8.68 -2.54 2.64
N LYS A 140 -8.71 -2.39 3.96
CA LYS A 140 -8.02 -1.32 4.69
C LYS A 140 -6.54 -1.66 4.90
N ALA A 141 -5.74 -0.66 5.26
CA ALA A 141 -4.31 -0.83 5.42
C ALA A 141 -3.92 -1.83 6.53
N ASP A 142 -4.67 -1.87 7.63
CA ASP A 142 -4.48 -2.84 8.72
C ASP A 142 -4.87 -4.27 8.32
N GLU A 143 -5.90 -4.42 7.48
CA GLU A 143 -6.28 -5.70 6.90
C GLU A 143 -5.20 -6.23 5.95
N TRP A 144 -4.63 -5.35 5.11
CA TRP A 144 -3.50 -5.67 4.25
C TRP A 144 -2.26 -6.08 5.05
N LYS A 145 -1.95 -5.32 6.11
CA LYS A 145 -0.85 -5.66 7.01
C LYS A 145 -1.02 -7.07 7.55
N THR A 146 -2.19 -7.40 8.10
CA THR A 146 -2.47 -8.72 8.67
C THR A 146 -2.39 -9.83 7.63
N LEU A 147 -3.02 -9.62 6.47
CA LEU A 147 -2.98 -10.58 5.37
C LEU A 147 -1.53 -10.86 4.95
N CYS A 148 -0.75 -9.82 4.70
CA CYS A 148 0.57 -9.98 4.08
C CYS A 148 1.70 -10.31 5.04
N THR A 149 1.58 -9.98 6.32
CA THR A 149 2.66 -10.23 7.28
C THR A 149 2.46 -11.47 8.14
N ILE A 150 1.23 -11.97 8.21
CA ILE A 150 0.90 -13.12 9.06
C ILE A 150 0.30 -14.23 8.22
N ARG A 151 -0.87 -14.00 7.61
CA ARG A 151 -1.67 -15.07 6.99
C ARG A 151 -1.05 -15.67 5.74
N LEU A 152 -0.58 -14.82 4.83
CA LEU A 152 0.09 -15.27 3.61
C LEU A 152 1.43 -15.94 3.94
N PRO A 153 2.35 -15.39 4.76
CA PRO A 153 3.56 -16.10 5.14
C PRO A 153 3.31 -17.50 5.72
N ILE A 154 2.37 -17.64 6.65
CA ILE A 154 2.01 -18.96 7.23
C ILE A 154 1.61 -19.95 6.13
N SER A 155 0.68 -19.54 5.27
CA SER A 155 0.10 -20.44 4.25
C SER A 155 1.10 -20.73 3.14
N LEU A 156 1.78 -19.70 2.62
CA LEU A 156 2.68 -19.82 1.48
C LEU A 156 3.98 -20.53 1.84
N ILE A 157 4.52 -20.36 3.06
CA ILE A 157 5.67 -21.15 3.52
C ILE A 157 5.29 -22.63 3.60
N ARG A 158 4.10 -22.95 4.14
CA ARG A 158 3.59 -24.33 4.19
C ARG A 158 3.42 -24.94 2.79
N LEU A 159 2.86 -24.19 1.85
CA LEU A 159 2.55 -24.68 0.49
C LEU A 159 3.78 -24.74 -0.43
N TRP A 160 4.68 -23.76 -0.33
CA TRP A 160 5.73 -23.49 -1.33
C TRP A 160 7.14 -23.65 -0.76
N GLY A 161 7.32 -23.65 0.56
CA GLY A 161 8.64 -23.69 1.21
C GLY A 161 9.40 -25.01 1.03
N THR A 162 8.68 -26.13 0.89
CA THR A 162 9.26 -27.47 0.67
C THR A 162 9.59 -27.77 -0.79
N ARG A 163 9.25 -26.87 -1.71
CA ARG A 163 9.57 -27.05 -3.14
C ARG A 163 11.09 -27.03 -3.36
N PRO A 164 11.63 -27.69 -4.40
CA PRO A 164 13.07 -27.71 -4.65
C PRO A 164 13.66 -26.29 -4.78
N PRO A 165 14.90 -26.06 -4.30
CA PRO A 165 15.64 -24.82 -4.60
C PRO A 165 15.71 -24.58 -6.12
N GLY A 166 15.57 -23.33 -6.55
CA GLY A 166 15.54 -22.96 -7.98
C GLY A 166 14.21 -23.23 -8.69
N SER A 167 13.22 -23.85 -8.03
CA SER A 167 11.86 -23.89 -8.59
C SER A 167 11.23 -22.50 -8.56
N ARG A 168 10.56 -22.11 -9.65
CA ARG A 168 9.88 -20.81 -9.77
C ARG A 168 8.97 -20.52 -8.58
N THR A 169 8.16 -21.48 -8.15
CA THR A 169 7.26 -21.34 -6.99
C THR A 169 8.03 -20.96 -5.71
N ARG A 170 9.20 -21.56 -5.48
CA ARG A 170 10.05 -21.22 -4.33
C ARG A 170 10.72 -19.86 -4.49
N GLU A 171 11.12 -19.49 -5.70
CA GLU A 171 11.69 -18.15 -5.97
C GLU A 171 10.67 -17.04 -5.75
N VAL A 172 9.42 -17.25 -6.20
CA VAL A 172 8.29 -16.34 -5.96
C VAL A 172 8.03 -16.19 -4.46
N LEU A 173 8.04 -17.29 -3.69
CA LEU A 173 7.95 -17.24 -2.24
C LEU A 173 9.09 -16.41 -1.63
N MET A 174 10.34 -16.69 -2.02
CA MET A 174 11.51 -16.00 -1.46
C MET A 174 11.49 -14.50 -1.76
N ASN A 175 11.10 -14.12 -2.98
CA ASN A 175 10.91 -12.71 -3.34
C ASN A 175 9.84 -12.03 -2.48
N TYR A 176 8.72 -12.71 -2.23
CA TYR A 176 7.69 -12.19 -1.33
C TYR A 176 8.17 -12.07 0.12
N MET A 177 8.93 -13.05 0.60
CA MET A 177 9.51 -12.99 1.94
C MET A 177 10.48 -11.81 2.09
N ASP A 178 11.22 -11.43 1.05
CA ASP A 178 12.07 -10.23 1.08
C ASP A 178 11.24 -8.95 1.30
N LEU A 179 10.11 -8.83 0.59
CA LEU A 179 9.16 -7.74 0.82
C LEU A 179 8.61 -7.74 2.26
N VAL A 180 8.21 -8.91 2.77
CA VAL A 180 7.68 -9.04 4.14
C VAL A 180 8.74 -8.64 5.17
N HIS A 181 10.00 -9.09 5.01
CA HIS A 181 11.10 -8.73 5.91
C HIS A 181 11.37 -7.23 5.90
N ALA A 182 11.44 -6.60 4.72
CA ALA A 182 11.63 -5.16 4.63
C ALA A 182 10.49 -4.40 5.34
N VAL A 183 9.23 -4.74 5.07
CA VAL A 183 8.09 -4.04 5.68
C VAL A 183 8.01 -4.27 7.19
N GLN A 184 8.42 -5.44 7.69
CA GLN A 184 8.51 -5.72 9.14
C GLN A 184 9.57 -4.85 9.81
N LEU A 185 10.78 -4.75 9.23
CA LEU A 185 11.84 -3.87 9.74
C LEU A 185 11.37 -2.41 9.78
N ALA A 186 10.70 -1.95 8.72
CA ALA A 186 10.08 -0.63 8.66
C ALA A 186 8.84 -0.47 9.56
N SER A 187 8.40 -1.52 10.26
CA SER A 187 7.27 -1.47 11.20
C SER A 187 7.71 -1.60 12.66
N LEU A 188 9.01 -1.73 12.94
CA LEU A 188 9.54 -1.84 14.30
C LEU A 188 9.35 -0.53 15.09
N ARG A 189 9.27 -0.68 16.42
CA ARG A 189 9.16 0.45 17.36
C ARG A 189 10.52 1.01 17.76
N GLU A 190 11.57 0.24 17.55
CA GLU A 190 12.95 0.59 17.82
C GLU A 190 13.78 0.23 16.58
N LEU A 191 14.75 1.08 16.25
CA LEU A 191 15.59 0.92 15.07
C LEU A 191 17.06 1.08 15.42
N THR A 192 17.87 0.16 14.93
CA THR A 192 19.33 0.23 14.92
C THR A 192 19.83 0.53 13.49
N PRO A 193 21.04 1.10 13.33
CA PRO A 193 21.62 1.31 12.00
C PRO A 193 21.64 0.04 11.14
N LEU A 194 21.98 -1.10 11.75
CA LEU A 194 21.96 -2.41 11.08
C LEU A 194 20.56 -2.82 10.61
N GLN A 195 19.50 -2.50 11.35
CA GLN A 195 18.13 -2.77 10.90
C GLN A 195 17.74 -1.93 9.69
N VAL A 196 18.24 -0.69 9.59
CA VAL A 196 18.03 0.16 8.41
C VAL A 196 18.79 -0.38 7.20
N GLU A 197 20.04 -0.80 7.36
CA GLU A 197 20.81 -1.44 6.28
C GLU A 197 20.13 -2.72 5.79
N ARG A 198 19.60 -3.54 6.71
CA ARG A 198 18.83 -4.73 6.35
C ARG A 198 17.55 -4.38 5.60
N TYR A 199 16.84 -3.32 5.99
CA TYR A 199 15.67 -2.85 5.27
C TYR A 199 16.03 -2.53 3.81
N GLU A 200 17.08 -1.74 3.60
CA GLU A 200 17.54 -1.34 2.26
C GLU A 200 17.95 -2.55 1.42
N PHE A 201 18.70 -3.48 2.02
CA PHE A 201 19.10 -4.73 1.38
C PHE A 201 17.89 -5.55 0.91
N TYR A 202 16.94 -5.83 1.80
CA TYR A 202 15.77 -6.65 1.45
C TYR A 202 14.85 -5.95 0.46
N MET A 203 14.66 -4.63 0.58
CA MET A 203 13.82 -3.88 -0.35
C MET A 203 14.42 -3.83 -1.76
N HIS A 204 15.73 -3.59 -1.87
CA HIS A 204 16.42 -3.61 -3.14
C HIS A 204 16.38 -5.02 -3.76
N ARG A 205 16.72 -6.06 -2.98
CA ARG A 205 16.69 -7.46 -3.45
C ARG A 205 15.31 -7.87 -3.93
N TYR A 206 14.26 -7.49 -3.20
CA TYR A 206 12.87 -7.71 -3.61
C TYR A 206 12.58 -7.08 -4.98
N LEU A 207 12.92 -5.80 -5.18
CA LEU A 207 12.58 -5.12 -6.44
C LEU A 207 13.38 -5.66 -7.63
N THR A 208 14.67 -5.97 -7.46
CA THR A 208 15.48 -6.59 -8.51
C THR A 208 14.89 -7.94 -8.94
N ARG A 209 14.64 -8.82 -7.97
CA ARG A 209 14.09 -10.16 -8.24
C ARG A 209 12.66 -10.13 -8.76
N LEU A 210 11.87 -9.13 -8.36
CA LEU A 210 10.54 -8.90 -8.92
C LEU A 210 10.59 -8.69 -10.43
N LEU A 211 11.54 -7.88 -10.92
CA LEU A 211 11.70 -7.60 -12.35
C LEU A 211 12.22 -8.83 -13.12
N GLU A 212 13.08 -9.64 -12.51
CA GLU A 212 13.55 -10.91 -13.07
C GLU A 212 12.39 -11.93 -13.19
N LEU A 213 11.58 -12.09 -12.14
CA LEU A 213 10.48 -13.05 -12.09
C LEU A 213 9.26 -12.65 -12.92
N TYR A 214 9.09 -11.35 -13.13
CA TYR A 214 7.97 -10.74 -13.84
C TYR A 214 8.43 -9.62 -14.80
N PRO A 215 9.06 -9.97 -15.94
CA PRO A 215 9.62 -9.00 -16.88
C PRO A 215 8.62 -7.98 -17.45
N GLY A 216 7.31 -8.31 -17.47
CA GLY A 216 6.25 -7.39 -17.88
C GLY A 216 5.89 -6.32 -16.85
N THR A 217 6.57 -6.27 -15.70
CA THR A 217 6.27 -5.34 -14.60
C THR A 217 7.15 -4.10 -14.66
N SER A 218 6.56 -2.93 -14.48
CA SER A 218 7.28 -1.68 -14.22
C SER A 218 7.34 -1.34 -12.73
N ILE A 219 8.38 -0.62 -12.34
CA ILE A 219 8.52 -0.03 -11.00
C ILE A 219 7.53 1.14 -10.87
N SER A 220 6.59 1.05 -9.93
CA SER A 220 5.68 2.14 -9.64
C SER A 220 6.34 3.26 -8.83
N PRO A 221 5.74 4.46 -8.77
CA PRO A 221 6.22 5.53 -7.89
C PRO A 221 6.33 5.09 -6.42
N TYR A 222 5.39 4.29 -5.90
CA TYR A 222 5.46 3.77 -4.52
C TYR A 222 6.64 2.81 -4.31
N GLN A 223 6.92 1.95 -5.29
CA GLN A 223 8.08 1.05 -5.24
C GLN A 223 9.39 1.85 -5.29
N HIS A 224 9.47 2.88 -6.13
CA HIS A 224 10.61 3.79 -6.13
C HIS A 224 10.76 4.53 -4.78
N LEU A 225 9.67 5.09 -4.24
CA LEU A 225 9.67 5.76 -2.94
C LEU A 225 10.15 4.85 -1.81
N SER A 226 9.81 3.55 -1.87
CA SER A 226 10.23 2.58 -0.85
C SER A 226 11.76 2.43 -0.74
N LEU A 227 12.50 2.70 -1.82
CA LEU A 227 13.97 2.70 -1.80
C LEU A 227 14.55 3.86 -0.99
N HIS A 228 13.85 4.99 -0.93
CA HIS A 228 14.26 6.17 -0.14
C HIS A 228 13.84 6.08 1.32
N PHE A 229 13.02 5.08 1.67
CA PHE A 229 12.48 4.96 3.02
C PHE A 229 13.57 4.72 4.08
N GLY A 230 14.69 4.09 3.72
CA GLY A 230 15.85 3.92 4.61
C GLY A 230 16.40 5.25 5.12
N GLU A 231 16.46 6.27 4.26
CA GLU A 231 16.86 7.63 4.65
C GLU A 231 15.87 8.28 5.62
N HIS A 232 14.56 8.04 5.43
CA HIS A 232 13.55 8.49 6.39
C HIS A 232 13.71 7.80 7.75
N LEU A 233 14.03 6.51 7.77
CA LEU A 233 14.30 5.78 9.01
C LEU A 233 15.50 6.36 9.79
N ARG A 234 16.56 6.76 9.09
CA ARG A 234 17.73 7.40 9.73
C ARG A 234 17.41 8.78 10.29
N ARG A 235 16.64 9.59 9.56
CA ARG A 235 16.33 10.98 9.94
C ARG A 235 15.28 11.10 11.03
N TRP A 236 14.21 10.33 10.93
CA TRP A 236 13.02 10.49 11.76
C TRP A 236 12.84 9.36 12.77
N GLY A 237 13.69 8.33 12.70
CA GLY A 237 13.58 7.15 13.54
C GLY A 237 12.38 6.27 13.19
N PRO A 238 11.92 5.45 14.15
CA PRO A 238 10.83 4.48 13.95
C PRO A 238 9.55 5.08 13.38
N PRO A 239 8.92 4.48 12.34
CA PRO A 239 7.73 5.04 11.70
C PRO A 239 6.51 5.18 12.61
N HIS A 240 6.50 4.46 13.73
CA HIS A 240 5.44 4.60 14.74
C HIS A 240 5.31 6.04 15.27
N SER A 241 6.38 6.83 15.21
CA SER A 241 6.43 8.21 15.69
C SER A 241 5.84 9.24 14.69
N TRP A 242 5.76 8.90 13.40
CA TRP A 242 5.41 9.88 12.35
C TRP A 242 4.40 9.36 11.30
N ARG A 243 3.92 8.12 11.42
CA ARG A 243 2.87 7.54 10.56
C ARG A 243 1.51 8.23 10.69
N CYS A 244 0.73 8.21 9.61
CA CYS A 244 -0.49 9.00 9.47
C CYS A 244 -1.78 8.43 10.08
N TYR A 245 -1.74 7.31 10.83
CA TYR A 245 -2.94 6.73 11.45
C TYR A 245 -3.70 7.72 12.37
N ALA A 246 -2.98 8.60 13.07
CA ALA A 246 -3.61 9.63 13.90
C ALA A 246 -4.37 10.65 13.04
N PHE A 247 -3.75 11.12 11.95
CA PHE A 247 -4.38 12.06 11.02
C PHE A 247 -5.60 11.47 10.31
N GLU A 248 -5.58 10.17 9.95
CA GLU A 248 -6.77 9.51 9.38
C GLU A 248 -7.94 9.46 10.37
N ARG A 249 -7.66 9.19 11.65
CA ARG A 249 -8.70 9.22 12.69
C ARG A 249 -9.28 10.62 12.84
N PHE A 250 -8.42 11.65 12.87
CA PHE A 250 -8.89 13.04 12.90
C PHE A 250 -9.67 13.42 11.66
N ASN A 251 -9.26 12.99 10.47
CA ASN A 251 -10.02 13.22 9.24
C ASN A 251 -11.41 12.57 9.30
N GLY A 252 -11.51 11.35 9.82
CA GLY A 252 -12.80 10.69 10.02
C GLY A 252 -13.70 11.42 11.02
N LEU A 253 -13.12 11.93 12.12
CA LEU A 253 -13.84 12.77 13.08
C LEU A 253 -14.32 14.07 12.42
N MET A 254 -13.46 14.75 11.66
CA MET A 254 -13.79 16.00 10.96
C MET A 254 -14.86 15.81 9.88
N GLN A 255 -14.86 14.68 9.17
CA GLN A 255 -15.89 14.35 8.18
C GLN A 255 -17.28 14.16 8.81
N ASN A 256 -17.34 13.78 10.09
CA ASN A 256 -18.59 13.64 10.82
C ASN A 256 -19.08 14.96 11.43
N ILE A 257 -18.29 16.04 11.37
CA ILE A 257 -18.74 17.37 11.76
C ILE A 257 -19.58 17.92 10.61
N PRO A 258 -20.86 18.26 10.83
CA PRO A 258 -21.69 18.84 9.78
C PRO A 258 -21.15 20.22 9.40
N THR A 259 -20.39 20.28 8.31
CA THR A 259 -20.02 21.56 7.69
C THR A 259 -21.17 21.98 6.79
N ASN A 260 -21.88 23.05 7.15
CA ASN A 260 -22.68 23.79 6.19
C ASN A 260 -21.70 24.31 5.13
N SER A 261 -21.71 23.74 3.92
CA SER A 261 -20.75 23.96 2.82
C SER A 261 -20.69 25.39 2.26
N LYS A 262 -20.92 26.40 3.09
CA LYS A 262 -20.76 27.82 2.78
C LYS A 262 -19.30 28.21 3.01
N PHE A 263 -18.60 28.48 1.91
CA PHE A 263 -17.28 29.09 1.94
C PHE A 263 -17.38 30.56 2.39
N GLY A 264 -16.57 30.97 3.38
CA GLY A 264 -16.26 32.39 3.59
C GLY A 264 -16.89 33.11 4.79
N GLU A 265 -17.72 32.46 5.61
CA GLU A 265 -18.11 33.03 6.90
C GLU A 265 -17.17 32.50 7.99
N ASN A 266 -16.42 33.40 8.64
CA ASN A 266 -15.57 33.08 9.77
C ASN A 266 -16.41 32.45 10.89
N VAL A 267 -16.38 31.13 11.01
CA VAL A 267 -16.85 30.47 12.21
C VAL A 267 -15.81 30.74 13.29
N LEU A 268 -16.10 31.69 14.18
CA LEU A 268 -15.41 31.82 15.45
C LEU A 268 -15.64 30.51 16.22
N ILE A 269 -14.69 29.58 16.11
CA ILE A 269 -14.66 28.38 16.94
C ILE A 269 -14.18 28.84 18.32
N ASN A 270 -15.13 29.14 19.19
CA ASN A 270 -14.87 29.43 20.59
C ASN A 270 -14.47 28.10 21.27
N PHE A 271 -13.19 27.91 21.57
CA PHE A 271 -12.73 26.81 22.42
C PHE A 271 -12.98 27.21 23.89
N PRO A 272 -13.87 26.54 24.65
CA PRO A 272 -13.87 26.69 26.10
C PRO A 272 -12.63 25.97 26.62
N ILE A 273 -11.66 26.77 27.05
CA ILE A 273 -10.49 26.27 27.78
C ILE A 273 -11.00 25.83 29.16
N PHE A 274 -11.20 24.52 29.36
CA PHE A 274 -11.37 23.95 30.69
C PHE A 274 -10.00 23.92 31.38
N TYR A 275 -9.65 25.00 32.08
CA TYR A 275 -8.65 24.92 33.14
C TYR A 275 -9.29 24.25 34.36
N THR A 276 -8.85 23.04 34.69
CA THR A 276 -9.07 22.44 36.00
C THR A 276 -7.76 22.42 36.75
N HIS A 277 -7.61 23.36 37.68
CA HIS A 277 -6.66 23.25 38.78
C HIS A 277 -7.36 23.62 40.08
N ARG A 278 -7.52 22.57 40.92
CA ARG A 278 -7.88 22.51 42.34
C ARG A 278 -9.16 23.19 42.80
#